data_AF-A0AAW1X838-F1
#
_entry.id   AF-A0AAW1X838-F1
#
_cell.length_a   1.000
_cell.length_b   1.000
_cell.length_c   1.000
_cell.angle_alpha   90.00
_cell.angle_beta   90.00
_cell.angle_gamma   90.00
#
_symmetry.space_group_name_H-M   'P 1'
#
loop_
_entity.id
_entity.type
_entity.pdbx_description
1 polymer ?
#
loop_
_entity_poly.entity_id
_entity_poly.type
_entity_poly.pdbx_seq_one_letter_code
_entity_poly.pdbx_strand_id
1 'polypeptide(L)'
;MRQSCGEASNGYTAHKVQALATEAGGNYLLMEEDFVTNQEWLKPQEEKAEEDRSKVDDIHGSPMSVGNVEELIDENHVIVSSSIGHEYYVGIVSFVDKD
;
A
#
# COMPACT_ATOMS: atom_id res chain seq x y z
N MET A 1 49.00 -33.48 -43.22
CA MET A 1 47.85 -33.92 -42.39
C MET A 1 47.71 -32.98 -41.20
N ARG A 2 47.02 -31.85 -41.35
CA ARG A 2 46.53 -31.03 -40.22
C ARG A 2 45.20 -30.41 -40.61
N GLN A 3 44.27 -30.50 -39.66
CA GLN A 3 42.83 -30.40 -39.78
C GLN A 3 42.30 -29.05 -40.29
N SER A 4 41.30 -29.09 -41.16
CA SER A 4 40.33 -28.03 -41.41
C SER A 4 39.03 -28.33 -40.67
N CYS A 5 38.92 -27.92 -39.41
CA CYS A 5 37.65 -27.90 -38.67
C CYS A 5 37.76 -26.81 -37.61
N GLY A 6 37.26 -25.60 -37.89
CA GLY A 6 37.30 -24.49 -36.93
C GLY A 6 36.31 -23.34 -37.14
N GLU A 7 35.66 -23.23 -38.30
CA GLU A 7 34.91 -21.99 -38.63
C GLU A 7 33.38 -22.12 -38.51
N ALA A 8 32.84 -23.33 -38.32
CA ALA A 8 31.38 -23.54 -38.28
C ALA A 8 30.71 -23.24 -36.91
N SER A 9 31.49 -23.03 -35.85
CA SER A 9 30.96 -22.86 -34.48
C SER A 9 30.58 -21.40 -34.12
N ASN A 10 31.20 -20.41 -34.77
CA ASN A 10 31.12 -19.01 -34.35
C ASN A 10 29.80 -18.31 -34.71
N GLY A 11 29.06 -18.83 -35.70
CA GLY A 11 27.76 -18.27 -36.10
C GLY A 11 26.61 -18.66 -35.16
N TYR A 12 26.63 -19.89 -34.63
CA TYR A 12 25.62 -20.39 -33.70
C TYR A 12 25.73 -19.76 -32.31
N THR A 13 26.95 -19.41 -31.88
CA THR A 13 27.19 -18.75 -30.59
C THR A 13 26.77 -17.28 -30.61
N ALA A 14 27.01 -16.56 -31.70
CA ALA A 14 26.60 -15.16 -31.84
C ALA A 14 25.06 -14.99 -31.85
N HIS A 15 24.34 -15.83 -32.60
CA HIS A 15 22.87 -15.81 -32.62
C HIS A 15 22.25 -16.12 -31.24
N LYS A 16 22.86 -17.05 -30.50
CA LYS A 16 22.40 -17.41 -29.15
C LYS A 16 22.63 -16.29 -28.13
N VAL A 17 23.78 -15.62 -28.20
CA VAL A 17 24.08 -14.46 -27.33
C VAL A 17 23.14 -13.29 -27.64
N GLN A 18 22.83 -13.05 -28.92
CA GLN A 18 21.91 -11.98 -29.32
C GLN A 18 20.45 -12.27 -28.94
N ALA A 19 20.01 -13.52 -29.02
CA ALA A 19 18.71 -13.96 -28.51
C ALA A 19 18.60 -13.74 -26.99
N LEU A 20 19.60 -14.19 -26.22
CA LEU A 20 19.65 -14.02 -24.76
C LEU A 20 19.69 -12.53 -24.35
N ALA A 21 20.37 -11.67 -25.12
CA ALA A 21 20.40 -10.24 -24.87
C ALA A 21 19.03 -9.58 -25.13
N THR A 22 18.30 -10.05 -26.15
CA THR A 22 16.95 -9.57 -26.48
C THR A 22 15.93 -10.04 -25.44
N GLU A 23 16.04 -11.29 -24.98
CA GLU A 23 15.25 -11.83 -23.87
C GLU A 23 15.53 -11.09 -22.55
N ALA A 24 16.80 -10.77 -22.26
CA ALA A 24 17.16 -9.99 -21.07
C ALA A 24 16.61 -8.56 -21.09
N GLY A 25 16.65 -7.89 -22.24
CA GLY A 25 16.05 -6.55 -22.43
C GLY A 25 14.51 -6.59 -22.36
N GLY A 26 13.91 -7.62 -22.93
CA GLY A 26 12.46 -7.85 -22.88
C GLY A 26 11.94 -8.11 -21.47
N ASN A 27 12.70 -8.82 -20.64
CA ASN A 27 12.32 -9.09 -19.25
C ASN A 27 12.27 -7.83 -18.38
N TYR A 28 13.13 -6.85 -18.63
CA TYR A 28 13.08 -5.57 -17.92
C TYR A 28 11.85 -4.77 -18.31
N LEU A 29 11.54 -4.71 -19.61
CA LEU A 29 10.36 -4.00 -20.12
C LEU A 29 9.05 -4.64 -19.64
N LEU A 30 8.98 -5.97 -19.58
CA LEU A 30 7.83 -6.70 -19.03
C LEU A 30 7.67 -6.43 -17.53
N MET A 31 8.77 -6.41 -16.76
CA MET A 31 8.71 -6.04 -15.34
C MET A 31 8.24 -4.60 -15.13
N GLU A 32 8.64 -3.66 -15.99
CA GLU A 32 8.17 -2.28 -15.94
C GLU A 32 6.67 -2.18 -16.29
N GLU A 33 6.21 -2.90 -17.31
CA GLU A 33 4.78 -2.94 -17.70
C GLU A 33 3.91 -3.54 -16.58
N ASP A 34 4.37 -4.63 -15.97
CA ASP A 34 3.72 -5.23 -14.80
C ASP A 34 3.72 -4.27 -13.60
N PHE A 35 4.82 -3.54 -13.35
CA PHE A 35 4.92 -2.59 -12.25
C PHE A 35 4.00 -1.38 -12.44
N VAL A 36 3.95 -0.81 -13.65
CA VAL A 36 3.08 0.33 -13.99
C VAL A 36 1.62 -0.08 -13.90
N THR A 37 1.25 -1.24 -14.46
CA THR A 37 -0.10 -1.79 -14.37
C THR A 37 -0.48 -2.01 -12.90
N ASN A 38 0.37 -2.68 -12.12
CA ASN A 38 0.07 -2.96 -10.72
C ASN A 38 -0.05 -1.67 -9.88
N GLN A 39 0.74 -0.63 -10.19
CA GLN A 39 0.56 0.70 -9.58
C GLN A 39 -0.77 1.36 -9.94
N GLU A 40 -1.18 1.32 -11.21
CA GLU A 40 -2.47 1.91 -11.64
C GLU A 40 -3.67 1.23 -11.00
N TRP A 41 -3.56 -0.06 -10.68
CA TRP A 41 -4.62 -0.81 -9.98
C TRP A 41 -4.62 -0.61 -8.46
N LEU A 42 -3.44 -0.43 -7.83
CA LEU A 42 -3.32 -0.25 -6.38
C LEU A 42 -3.55 1.20 -5.93
N LYS A 43 -3.13 2.19 -6.72
CA LYS A 43 -3.31 3.64 -6.42
C LYS A 43 -4.73 4.03 -6.04
N PRO A 44 -5.80 3.61 -6.75
CA PRO A 44 -7.17 4.00 -6.43
C PRO A 44 -7.64 3.49 -5.07
N GLN A 45 -7.12 2.34 -4.63
CA GLN A 45 -7.50 1.73 -3.35
C GLN A 45 -6.75 2.37 -2.19
N GLU A 46 -5.46 2.69 -2.39
CA GLU A 46 -4.63 3.40 -1.41
C GLU A 46 -5.07 4.86 -1.25
N GLU A 47 -5.38 5.54 -2.36
CA GLU A 47 -5.88 6.92 -2.36
C GLU A 47 -7.21 7.05 -1.64
N LYS A 48 -8.13 6.09 -1.85
CA LYS A 48 -9.41 6.09 -1.14
C LYS A 48 -9.24 5.87 0.37
N ALA A 49 -8.35 4.96 0.77
CA ALA A 49 -8.09 4.71 2.18
C ALA A 49 -7.43 5.93 2.86
N GLU A 50 -6.51 6.59 2.16
CA GLU A 50 -5.86 7.81 2.65
C GLU A 50 -6.84 8.99 2.72
N GLU A 51 -7.75 9.11 1.76
CA GLU A 51 -8.81 10.13 1.77
C GLU A 51 -9.75 9.94 2.98
N ASP A 52 -10.18 8.70 3.25
CA ASP A 52 -11.01 8.38 4.40
C ASP A 52 -10.27 8.67 5.72
N ARG A 53 -8.97 8.36 5.78
CA ARG A 53 -8.12 8.66 6.95
C ARG A 53 -7.95 10.16 7.17
N SER A 54 -7.73 10.94 6.11
CA SER A 54 -7.60 12.40 6.19
C SER A 54 -8.88 13.04 6.70
N LYS A 55 -10.04 12.59 6.23
CA LYS A 55 -11.34 13.09 6.70
C LYS A 55 -11.57 12.81 8.18
N VAL A 56 -11.12 11.66 8.68
CA VAL A 56 -11.19 11.33 10.11
C VAL A 56 -10.30 12.27 10.92
N ASP A 57 -9.09 12.57 10.45
CA ASP A 57 -8.16 13.49 11.12
C ASP A 57 -8.73 14.93 11.20
N ASP A 58 -9.37 15.40 10.13
CA ASP A 58 -10.06 16.70 10.11
C ASP A 58 -11.20 16.79 11.14
N ILE A 59 -11.95 15.69 11.34
CA ILE A 59 -13.02 15.62 12.36
C ILE A 59 -12.43 15.58 13.76
N HIS A 60 -11.32 14.88 13.93
CA HIS A 60 -10.67 14.70 15.23
C HIS A 60 -10.16 16.04 15.77
N GLY A 61 -9.51 16.83 14.92
CA GLY A 61 -8.92 18.11 15.28
C GLY A 61 -7.76 17.98 16.29
N SER A 62 -7.03 19.07 16.47
CA SER A 62 -5.94 19.20 17.42
C SER A 62 -6.14 20.46 18.27
N PRO A 63 -5.98 20.40 19.61
CA PRO A 63 -5.47 19.30 20.42
C PRO A 63 -6.53 18.27 20.86
N MET A 64 -6.16 16.99 20.94
CA MET A 64 -7.00 15.94 21.50
C MET A 64 -7.06 16.05 23.03
N SER A 65 -8.25 15.98 23.62
CA SER A 65 -8.42 15.83 25.07
C SER A 65 -8.58 14.35 25.42
N VAL A 66 -7.86 13.89 26.44
CA VAL A 66 -7.90 12.49 26.90
C VAL A 66 -8.73 12.40 28.17
N GLY A 67 -9.71 11.49 28.18
CA GLY A 67 -10.56 11.16 29.32
C GLY A 67 -10.68 9.64 29.50
N ASN A 68 -11.28 9.22 30.61
CA ASN A 68 -11.58 7.81 30.88
C ASN A 68 -13.05 7.52 30.53
N VAL A 69 -13.34 6.33 30.01
CA VAL A 69 -14.72 5.89 29.75
C VAL A 69 -15.29 5.34 31.06
N GLU A 70 -16.44 5.86 31.48
CA GLU A 70 -17.13 5.43 32.70
C GLU A 70 -18.25 4.43 32.37
N GLU A 71 -19.21 4.84 31.54
CA GLU A 71 -20.42 4.04 31.27
C GLU A 71 -20.88 4.18 29.81
N LEU A 72 -21.25 3.05 29.20
CA LEU A 72 -21.94 3.01 27.90
C LEU A 72 -23.45 3.11 28.14
N ILE A 73 -24.05 4.19 27.65
CA ILE A 73 -25.48 4.45 27.87
C ILE A 73 -26.31 3.84 26.74
N ASP A 74 -25.82 3.95 25.51
CA ASP A 74 -26.45 3.39 24.32
C ASP A 74 -25.38 3.03 23.27
N GLU A 75 -25.81 2.58 22.08
CA GLU A 75 -24.90 2.16 21.02
C GLU A 75 -24.03 3.30 20.47
N ASN A 76 -24.42 4.55 20.62
CA ASN A 76 -23.75 5.71 20.05
C ASN A 76 -23.33 6.75 21.08
N HIS A 77 -23.52 6.52 22.38
CA HIS A 77 -23.16 7.49 23.40
C HIS A 77 -22.53 6.85 24.63
N VAL A 78 -21.56 7.58 25.17
CA VAL A 78 -20.74 7.17 26.30
C VAL A 78 -20.57 8.33 27.27
N ILE A 79 -20.52 8.01 28.56
CA ILE A 79 -20.09 8.94 29.59
C ILE A 79 -18.58 8.84 29.73
N VAL A 80 -17.90 9.99 29.58
CA VAL A 80 -16.46 10.11 29.78
C VAL A 80 -16.15 11.03 30.94
N SER A 81 -15.20 10.63 31.79
CA SER A 81 -14.67 11.47 32.85
C SER A 81 -13.40 12.18 32.37
N SER A 82 -13.36 13.50 32.54
CA SER A 82 -12.13 14.28 32.35
C SER A 82 -11.24 14.14 33.58
N SER A 83 -9.94 14.42 33.43
CA SER A 83 -8.96 14.37 34.52
C SER A 83 -9.26 15.34 35.68
N ILE A 84 -10.16 16.32 35.48
CA ILE A 84 -10.66 17.26 36.51
C ILE A 84 -11.87 16.70 37.28
N GLY A 85 -12.40 15.52 36.91
CA GLY A 85 -13.54 14.88 37.57
C GLY A 85 -14.91 15.35 37.07
N HIS A 86 -14.95 16.00 35.90
CA HIS A 86 -16.20 16.31 35.21
C HIS A 86 -16.61 15.17 34.29
N GLU A 87 -17.91 14.84 34.29
CA GLU A 87 -18.52 13.82 33.44
C GLU A 87 -19.17 14.48 32.21
N TYR A 88 -18.90 13.94 31.03
CA TYR A 88 -19.44 14.43 29.76
C TYR A 88 -20.17 13.30 29.03
N TYR A 89 -21.37 13.61 28.55
CA TYR A 89 -22.10 12.75 27.62
C TYR A 89 -21.62 13.07 26.20
N VAL A 90 -20.95 12.10 25.57
CA VAL A 90 -20.31 12.28 24.26
C VAL A 90 -20.76 11.19 23.30
N GLY A 91 -20.96 11.57 22.04
CA GLY A 91 -21.28 10.62 20.96
C GLY A 91 -20.05 9.85 20.47
N ILE A 92 -20.21 8.54 20.27
CA ILE A 92 -19.23 7.65 19.65
C ILE A 92 -19.34 7.80 18.14
N VAL A 93 -18.25 8.27 17.54
CA VAL A 93 -18.07 8.41 16.10
C VAL A 93 -17.89 7.05 15.42
N SER A 94 -18.33 6.95 14.16
CA SER A 94 -18.48 5.68 13.44
C SER A 94 -17.17 4.96 13.08
N PHE A 95 -16.02 5.62 13.21
CA PHE A 95 -14.71 5.01 12.98
C PHE A 95 -14.19 4.24 14.20
N VAL A 96 -14.88 4.34 15.34
CA VAL A 96 -14.50 3.63 16.56
C VAL A 96 -15.13 2.24 16.54
N ASP A 97 -14.26 1.23 16.60
CA ASP A 97 -14.64 -0.17 16.80
C ASP A 97 -15.09 -0.39 18.25
N LYS A 98 -16.17 -1.17 18.45
CA LYS A 98 -16.86 -1.33 19.74
C LYS A 98 -16.76 -2.76 20.29
N ASP A 99 -16.03 -3.65 19.60
CA ASP A 99 -15.85 -5.05 19.99
C ASP A 99 -14.70 -5.26 20.99
#